data_AF-A0A226EKS6-F1
#
_entry.id   AF-A0A226EKS6-F1
#
_cell.length_a   1.000
_cell.length_b   1.000
_cell.length_c   1.000
_cell.angle_alpha   90.00
_cell.angle_beta   90.00
_cell.angle_gamma   90.00
#
_symmetry.space_group_name_H-M   'P 1'
#
loop_
_entity.id
_entity.type
_entity.pdbx_description
1 polymer ?
#
loop_
_entity_poly.entity_id
_entity_poly.type
_entity_poly.pdbx_seq_one_letter_code
_entity_poly.pdbx_strand_id
1 'polypeptide(L)'
;MFGLWAEILWQFERRRKYTRWSCGTNRARAVVAKAVTLILALGLFYLSVHSSLGGTTDNAKLNILTKPASSPLRKEISSFGHHLLKLNGLEDNDDSKNVGIIAAAIINRLARNFHRADKNANGLLDEEELTLYINNAIAMHFENAMKDNFDHYFNIDTNPKNGLVSWEEYLNFFFQTKSISGVTADDVNNRTPPFMALSKDMKVAIARVQASWSEAASNDPEFLTVDEFLAFEHPEASPTKIIANVEDLLTTFDLDGDGKITDEEFESTYKHAEGVDPIYKHDKHVIDADGNGEISRIELMRYMDPRSLHHSRRDAKELINLADKDKNGRLSLLELVHCANTVVKSKFYDVDMNLHEH
;
A
#
# COMPACT_ATOMS: atom_id res chain seq x y z
N MET A 1 12.13 17.73 17.37
CA MET A 1 11.62 18.61 16.30
C MET A 1 12.54 19.80 15.99
N PHE A 2 12.97 20.62 16.95
CA PHE A 2 13.88 21.77 16.66
C PHE A 2 15.29 21.36 16.16
N GLY A 3 15.86 20.25 16.66
CA GLY A 3 17.18 19.78 16.23
C GLY A 3 17.26 19.36 14.76
N LEU A 4 16.20 18.73 14.23
CA LEU A 4 16.12 18.30 12.83
C LEU A 4 16.05 19.49 11.86
N TRP A 5 15.32 20.54 12.23
CA TRP A 5 15.26 21.79 11.46
C TRP A 5 16.57 22.59 11.52
N ALA A 6 17.27 22.57 12.66
CA ALA A 6 18.58 23.18 12.82
C ALA A 6 19.67 22.43 12.02
N GLU A 7 19.61 21.10 11.97
CA GLU A 7 20.54 20.27 11.18
C GLU A 7 20.33 20.47 9.68
N ILE A 8 19.07 20.57 9.22
CA ILE A 8 18.73 20.88 7.81
C ILE A 8 19.23 22.28 7.43
N LEU A 9 19.05 23.28 8.29
CA LEU A 9 19.58 24.63 8.08
C LEU A 9 21.12 24.66 8.11
N TRP A 10 21.74 23.91 9.02
CA TRP A 10 23.19 23.83 9.17
C TRP A 10 23.88 23.13 7.99
N GLN A 11 23.31 22.02 7.50
CA GLN A 11 23.76 21.32 6.29
C GLN A 11 23.63 22.20 5.04
N PHE A 12 22.60 23.05 4.97
CA PHE A 12 22.39 24.01 3.89
C PHE A 12 23.40 25.16 3.91
N GLU A 13 23.74 25.66 5.10
CA GLU A 13 24.71 26.75 5.30
C GLU A 13 26.15 26.29 5.07
N ARG A 14 26.47 25.02 5.37
CA ARG A 14 27.77 24.40 5.09
C ARG A 14 28.01 24.20 3.59
N ARG A 15 26.97 23.89 2.80
CA ARG A 15 27.05 23.78 1.32
C ARG A 15 27.18 25.13 0.60
N ARG A 16 26.73 26.25 1.20
CA ARG A 16 26.97 27.61 0.65
C ARG A 16 28.44 28.01 0.67
N LYS A 17 29.23 27.57 1.65
CA LYS A 17 30.63 28.00 1.81
C LYS A 17 31.63 27.27 0.89
N TYR A 18 31.25 26.17 0.25
CA TYR A 18 32.17 25.33 -0.53
C TYR A 18 31.90 25.25 -2.04
N THR A 19 30.89 25.92 -2.59
CA THR A 19 30.60 25.85 -4.03
C THR A 19 30.84 27.19 -4.74
N ARG A 20 32.12 27.46 -5.03
CA ARG A 20 32.49 28.40 -6.11
C ARG A 20 32.33 27.65 -7.44
N TRP A 21 31.08 27.50 -7.90
CA TRP A 21 30.78 26.92 -9.22
C TRP A 21 30.33 27.99 -10.21
N SER A 22 31.13 28.08 -11.26
CA SER A 22 31.01 28.86 -12.47
C SER A 22 29.82 28.38 -13.33
N CYS A 23 29.10 29.34 -13.93
CA CYS A 23 28.24 29.26 -15.11
C CYS A 23 27.36 28.01 -15.37
N GLY A 24 26.04 28.19 -15.41
CA GLY A 24 25.14 27.24 -16.09
C GLY A 24 23.67 27.28 -15.64
N THR A 25 22.88 28.17 -16.25
CA THR A 25 21.39 28.26 -16.21
C THR A 25 20.71 28.85 -14.97
N ASN A 26 20.14 30.05 -15.14
CA ASN A 26 19.28 30.74 -14.16
C ASN A 26 18.00 29.97 -13.80
N ARG A 27 17.63 28.92 -14.56
CA ARG A 27 16.43 28.10 -14.29
C ARG A 27 16.60 27.13 -13.11
N ALA A 28 17.76 26.47 -12.98
CA ALA A 28 18.00 25.56 -11.86
C ALA A 28 18.06 26.31 -10.52
N ARG A 29 18.67 27.50 -10.49
CA ARG A 29 18.67 28.41 -9.33
C ARG A 29 17.25 28.87 -8.94
N ALA A 30 16.39 29.13 -9.93
CA ALA A 30 15.01 29.54 -9.68
C ALA A 30 14.14 28.38 -9.15
N VAL A 31 14.35 27.15 -9.62
CA VAL A 31 13.63 25.96 -9.14
C VAL A 31 14.04 25.61 -7.70
N VAL A 32 15.34 25.64 -7.41
CA VAL A 32 15.84 25.40 -6.04
C VAL A 32 15.40 26.50 -5.09
N ALA A 33 15.42 27.77 -5.50
CA ALA A 33 14.91 28.87 -4.70
C ALA A 33 13.40 28.73 -4.41
N LYS A 34 12.61 28.30 -5.41
CA LYS A 34 11.17 28.06 -5.27
C LYS A 34 10.85 26.90 -4.33
N ALA A 35 11.59 25.79 -4.44
CA ALA A 35 11.44 24.64 -3.55
C ALA A 35 11.80 24.99 -2.09
N VAL A 36 12.86 25.76 -1.87
CA VAL A 36 13.26 26.23 -0.53
C VAL A 36 12.20 27.18 0.05
N THR A 37 11.64 28.09 -0.76
CA THR A 37 10.53 28.94 -0.28
C THR A 37 9.26 28.16 0.01
N LEU A 38 8.98 27.08 -0.71
CA LEU A 38 7.84 26.19 -0.46
C LEU A 38 7.99 25.46 0.88
N ILE A 39 9.18 24.90 1.14
CA ILE A 39 9.47 24.16 2.37
C ILE A 39 9.46 25.10 3.58
N LEU A 40 10.00 26.32 3.44
CA LEU A 40 9.93 27.34 4.49
C LEU A 40 8.48 27.83 4.73
N ALA A 41 7.67 27.97 3.68
CA ALA A 41 6.26 28.36 3.81
C ALA A 41 5.42 27.25 4.46
N LEU A 42 5.68 25.99 4.13
CA LEU A 42 5.02 24.83 4.74
C LEU A 42 5.45 24.64 6.20
N GLY A 43 6.73 24.86 6.53
CA GLY A 43 7.24 24.85 7.91
C GLY A 43 6.66 25.98 8.77
N LEU A 44 6.54 27.19 8.22
CA LEU A 44 5.89 28.33 8.88
C LEU A 44 4.39 28.14 9.06
N PHE A 45 3.72 27.52 8.09
CA PHE A 45 2.30 27.15 8.19
C PHE A 45 2.08 26.10 9.29
N TYR A 46 2.95 25.09 9.38
CA TYR A 46 2.92 24.06 10.42
C TYR A 46 3.14 24.66 11.83
N LEU A 47 4.09 25.59 11.99
CA LEU A 47 4.31 26.34 13.24
C LEU A 47 3.13 27.26 13.61
N SER A 48 2.45 27.85 12.62
CA SER A 48 1.25 28.66 12.84
C SER A 48 0.04 27.83 13.27
N VAL A 49 -0.09 26.59 12.80
CA VAL A 49 -1.20 25.69 13.16
C VAL A 49 -0.96 25.04 14.54
N HIS A 50 0.29 24.72 14.90
CA HIS A 50 0.60 24.10 16.20
C HIS A 50 0.81 25.09 17.36
N SER A 51 1.06 26.37 17.10
CA SER A 51 0.99 27.41 18.14
C SER A 51 -0.46 27.76 18.54
N SER A 52 -1.46 27.27 17.80
CA SER A 52 -2.90 27.56 18.01
C SER A 52 -3.63 26.53 18.89
N LEU A 53 -2.94 25.55 19.49
CA LEU A 53 -3.53 24.55 20.41
C LEU A 53 -3.37 24.91 21.90
N GLY A 54 -3.03 26.16 22.22
CA GLY A 54 -3.00 26.67 23.59
C GLY A 54 -4.03 27.80 23.79
N GLY A 55 -5.17 27.47 24.42
CA GLY A 55 -5.92 28.40 25.27
C GLY A 55 -6.80 29.46 24.60
N THR A 56 -8.11 29.23 24.66
CA THR A 56 -9.21 30.15 25.02
C THR A 56 -9.27 31.60 24.46
N THR A 57 -10.48 31.91 23.96
CA THR A 57 -11.14 33.23 23.91
C THR A 57 -10.50 34.33 23.07
N ASP A 58 -11.04 34.57 21.87
CA ASP A 58 -11.84 35.78 21.59
C ASP A 58 -12.01 36.01 20.08
N ASN A 59 -13.27 36.05 19.66
CA ASN A 59 -13.76 36.29 18.30
C ASN A 59 -13.56 37.75 17.82
N ALA A 60 -12.37 38.33 17.98
CA ALA A 60 -12.14 39.74 17.63
C ALA A 60 -10.81 40.06 16.92
N LYS A 61 -10.02 39.07 16.50
CA LYS A 61 -8.80 39.31 15.69
C LYS A 61 -8.76 38.55 14.37
N LEU A 62 -9.93 38.24 13.81
CA LEU A 62 -10.09 37.51 12.55
C LEU A 62 -10.00 38.39 11.28
N ASN A 63 -9.33 39.56 11.33
CA ASN A 63 -9.34 40.50 10.20
C ASN A 63 -7.99 41.13 9.84
N ILE A 64 -6.87 40.54 10.27
CA ILE A 64 -5.54 40.99 9.89
C ILE A 64 -4.69 39.80 9.46
N LEU A 65 -5.07 39.13 8.37
CA LEU A 65 -4.17 38.36 7.48
C LEU A 65 -4.88 37.90 6.19
N THR A 66 -5.97 38.56 5.81
CA THR A 66 -6.62 38.44 4.50
C THR A 66 -6.05 39.49 3.54
N LYS A 67 -4.80 39.35 3.10
CA LYS A 67 -4.27 39.93 1.85
C LYS A 67 -2.96 39.23 1.44
N PRO A 68 -2.64 39.17 0.14
CA PRO A 68 -2.56 37.89 -0.57
C PRO A 68 -1.12 37.59 -0.98
N ALA A 69 -0.50 36.60 -0.34
CA ALA A 69 0.77 36.05 -0.81
C ALA A 69 0.51 35.06 -1.98
N SER A 70 0.48 35.65 -3.18
CA SER A 70 0.66 35.07 -4.52
C SER A 70 -0.05 33.74 -4.86
N SER A 71 -0.98 33.88 -5.80
CA SER A 71 -1.79 32.91 -6.53
C SER A 71 -1.14 31.71 -7.27
N PRO A 72 0.19 31.58 -7.48
CA PRO A 72 0.75 30.40 -8.16
C PRO A 72 0.82 29.14 -7.29
N LEU A 73 1.24 29.27 -6.03
CA LEU A 73 1.50 28.13 -5.15
C LEU A 73 0.23 27.39 -4.72
N ARG A 74 -0.85 28.14 -4.43
CA ARG A 74 -2.16 27.56 -4.14
C ARG A 74 -2.73 26.85 -5.37
N LYS A 75 -2.45 27.36 -6.58
CA LYS A 75 -2.86 26.73 -7.84
C LYS A 75 -2.05 25.48 -8.14
N GLU A 76 -0.75 25.44 -7.85
CA GLU A 76 0.07 24.24 -8.06
C GLU A 76 -0.27 23.13 -7.06
N ILE A 77 -0.44 23.44 -5.78
CA ILE A 77 -0.84 22.46 -4.74
C ILE A 77 -2.27 21.97 -4.99
N SER A 78 -3.18 22.88 -5.36
CA SER A 78 -4.56 22.52 -5.71
C SER A 78 -4.61 21.73 -7.03
N SER A 79 -3.84 22.10 -8.04
CA SER A 79 -3.73 21.36 -9.31
C SER A 79 -3.13 19.97 -9.10
N PHE A 80 -2.11 19.85 -8.25
CA PHE A 80 -1.51 18.57 -7.91
C PHE A 80 -2.47 17.69 -7.10
N GLY A 81 -3.17 18.28 -6.12
CA GLY A 81 -4.20 17.59 -5.35
C GLY A 81 -5.41 17.17 -6.18
N HIS A 82 -5.92 18.00 -7.10
CA HIS A 82 -7.00 17.63 -8.02
C HIS A 82 -6.54 16.53 -8.99
N HIS A 83 -5.28 16.54 -9.42
CA HIS A 83 -4.73 15.48 -10.27
C HIS A 83 -4.62 14.14 -9.53
N LEU A 84 -4.24 14.15 -8.25
CA LEU A 84 -4.20 12.96 -7.40
C LEU A 84 -5.60 12.41 -7.06
N LEU A 85 -6.60 13.28 -6.89
CA LEU A 85 -7.99 12.87 -6.61
C LEU A 85 -8.68 12.22 -7.81
N LYS A 86 -8.53 12.83 -9.00
CA LYS A 86 -9.14 12.34 -10.24
C LYS A 86 -8.67 10.95 -10.65
N LEU A 87 -7.47 10.55 -10.20
CA LEU A 87 -6.88 9.23 -10.49
C LEU A 87 -7.24 8.15 -9.46
N ASN A 88 -7.70 8.54 -8.27
CA ASN A 88 -8.10 7.64 -7.18
C ASN A 88 -9.64 7.47 -7.07
N GLY A 89 -10.41 7.88 -8.08
CA GLY A 89 -11.86 7.63 -8.15
C GLY A 89 -12.71 8.39 -7.14
N LEU A 90 -12.15 9.39 -6.43
CA LEU A 90 -12.90 10.25 -5.52
C LEU A 90 -13.45 11.44 -6.30
N GLU A 91 -14.78 11.54 -6.41
CA GLU A 91 -15.46 12.62 -7.13
C GLU A 91 -15.01 14.01 -6.63
N ASP A 92 -14.80 14.92 -7.59
CA ASP A 92 -14.53 16.35 -7.39
C ASP A 92 -15.75 17.02 -6.72
N ASN A 93 -15.96 16.79 -5.43
CA ASN A 93 -16.74 17.70 -4.61
C ASN A 93 -15.83 18.90 -4.30
N ASP A 94 -16.21 20.05 -4.86
CA ASP A 94 -15.49 21.32 -5.04
C ASP A 94 -15.06 22.04 -3.74
N ASP A 95 -14.50 21.30 -2.79
CA ASP A 95 -13.88 21.82 -1.57
C ASP A 95 -12.37 21.81 -1.73
N SER A 96 -11.81 22.85 -2.37
CA SER A 96 -10.34 23.05 -2.48
C SER A 96 -9.56 22.93 -1.15
N LYS A 97 -10.27 23.02 0.00
CA LYS A 97 -9.73 22.73 1.33
C LYS A 97 -9.51 21.22 1.58
N ASN A 98 -10.47 20.37 1.21
CA ASN A 98 -10.38 18.92 1.40
C ASN A 98 -9.29 18.30 0.51
N VAL A 99 -9.15 18.82 -0.72
CA VAL A 99 -8.07 18.45 -1.65
C VAL A 99 -6.67 18.71 -1.07
N GLY A 100 -6.49 19.88 -0.46
CA GLY A 100 -5.22 20.24 0.18
C GLY A 100 -4.90 19.38 1.40
N ILE A 101 -5.92 18.98 2.16
CA ILE A 101 -5.77 18.10 3.35
C ILE A 101 -5.35 16.70 2.91
N ILE A 102 -5.98 16.14 1.88
CA ILE A 102 -5.67 14.79 1.37
C ILE A 102 -4.26 14.76 0.79
N ALA A 103 -3.90 15.73 -0.03
CA ALA A 103 -2.54 15.84 -0.58
C ALA A 103 -1.48 15.96 0.54
N ALA A 104 -1.77 16.75 1.58
CA ALA A 104 -0.88 16.86 2.74
C ALA A 104 -0.76 15.53 3.50
N ALA A 105 -1.84 14.77 3.65
CA ALA A 105 -1.82 13.45 4.29
C ALA A 105 -0.94 12.45 3.52
N ILE A 106 -1.07 12.39 2.19
CA ILE A 106 -0.26 11.53 1.32
C ILE A 106 1.22 11.90 1.43
N ILE A 107 1.55 13.20 1.32
CA ILE A 107 2.94 13.67 1.42
C ILE A 107 3.53 13.37 2.80
N ASN A 108 2.76 13.57 3.88
CA ASN A 108 3.20 13.25 5.22
C ASN A 108 3.45 11.75 5.40
N ARG A 109 2.61 10.88 4.84
CA ARG A 109 2.82 9.42 4.86
C ARG A 109 4.08 9.04 4.08
N LEU A 110 4.26 9.57 2.87
CA LEU A 110 5.46 9.35 2.06
C LEU A 110 6.74 9.78 2.78
N ALA A 111 6.73 10.97 3.42
CA ALA A 111 7.87 11.45 4.18
C ALA A 111 8.19 10.54 5.39
N ARG A 112 7.16 10.05 6.10
CA ARG A 112 7.37 9.09 7.20
C ARG A 112 7.97 7.78 6.69
N ASN A 113 7.45 7.23 5.59
CA ASN A 113 7.97 5.99 5.01
C ASN A 113 9.41 6.18 4.53
N PHE A 114 9.71 7.31 3.87
CA PHE A 114 11.06 7.68 3.45
C PHE A 114 12.04 7.69 4.63
N HIS A 115 11.69 8.35 5.73
CA HIS A 115 12.57 8.38 6.91
C HIS A 115 12.75 7.02 7.60
N ARG A 116 11.78 6.11 7.48
CA ARG A 116 11.90 4.75 8.01
C ARG A 116 12.78 3.86 7.11
N ALA A 117 12.77 4.14 5.81
CA ALA A 117 13.55 3.45 4.79
C ALA A 117 15.01 3.92 4.74
N ASP A 118 15.27 5.23 4.90
CA ASP A 118 16.61 5.84 4.89
C ASP A 118 17.37 5.48 6.18
N LYS A 119 18.09 4.35 6.17
CA LYS A 119 18.80 3.81 7.34
C LYS A 119 20.09 4.56 7.61
N ASN A 120 20.78 4.97 6.55
CA ASN A 120 22.04 5.70 6.64
C ASN A 120 21.83 7.22 6.82
N ALA A 121 20.58 7.70 6.78
CA ALA A 121 20.17 9.10 6.94
C ALA A 121 20.84 10.04 5.92
N ASN A 122 21.15 9.54 4.71
CA ASN A 122 21.84 10.30 3.68
C ASN A 122 20.88 11.19 2.86
N GLY A 123 19.56 11.05 3.05
CA GLY A 123 18.53 11.80 2.34
C GLY A 123 18.22 11.28 0.93
N LEU A 124 18.63 10.06 0.59
CA LEU A 124 18.40 9.33 -0.65
C LEU A 124 18.15 7.85 -0.31
N LEU A 125 17.20 7.21 -0.97
CA LEU A 125 16.96 5.78 -0.83
C LEU A 125 17.63 5.02 -1.96
N ASP A 126 18.53 4.11 -1.62
CA ASP A 126 19.08 3.15 -2.58
C ASP A 126 18.20 1.89 -2.72
N GLU A 127 18.54 1.02 -3.67
CA GLU A 127 17.83 -0.23 -3.94
C GLU A 127 17.77 -1.13 -2.69
N GLU A 128 18.84 -1.18 -1.91
CA GLU A 128 18.94 -2.07 -0.75
C GLU A 128 18.07 -1.57 0.41
N GLU A 129 18.11 -0.27 0.70
CA GLU A 129 17.26 0.38 1.70
C GLU A 129 15.78 0.23 1.37
N LEU A 130 15.40 0.41 0.09
CA LEU A 130 14.03 0.20 -0.37
C LEU A 130 13.62 -1.28 -0.25
N THR A 131 14.48 -2.20 -0.70
CA THR A 131 14.22 -3.64 -0.64
C THR A 131 13.95 -4.09 0.79
N LEU A 132 14.82 -3.71 1.74
CA LEU A 132 14.69 -4.06 3.14
C LEU A 132 13.47 -3.41 3.78
N TYR A 133 13.16 -2.17 3.44
CA TYR A 133 11.98 -1.49 3.94
C TYR A 133 10.70 -2.17 3.48
N ILE A 134 10.57 -2.45 2.17
CA ILE A 134 9.39 -3.11 1.60
C ILE A 134 9.25 -4.51 2.21
N ASN A 135 10.33 -5.28 2.29
CA ASN A 135 10.30 -6.62 2.85
C ASN A 135 9.85 -6.64 4.31
N ASN A 136 10.39 -5.74 5.13
CA ASN A 136 10.00 -5.62 6.53
C ASN A 136 8.56 -5.12 6.68
N ALA A 137 8.10 -4.21 5.81
CA ALA A 137 6.72 -3.76 5.81
C ALA A 137 5.75 -4.92 5.49
N ILE A 138 6.09 -5.77 4.52
CA ILE A 138 5.33 -7.00 4.22
C ILE A 138 5.36 -7.95 5.41
N ALA A 139 6.54 -8.27 5.96
CA ALA A 139 6.64 -9.17 7.10
C ALA A 139 5.83 -8.68 8.32
N MET A 140 5.87 -7.38 8.61
CA MET A 140 5.05 -6.76 9.65
C MET A 140 3.56 -6.83 9.35
N HIS A 141 3.14 -6.62 8.09
CA HIS A 141 1.73 -6.75 7.70
C HIS A 141 1.22 -8.16 7.99
N PHE A 142 2.00 -9.18 7.63
CA PHE A 142 1.65 -10.58 7.88
C PHE A 142 1.56 -10.89 9.39
N GLU A 143 2.49 -10.37 10.18
CA GLU A 143 2.47 -10.55 11.63
C GLU A 143 1.26 -9.86 12.28
N ASN A 144 0.95 -8.63 11.85
CA ASN A 144 -0.22 -7.90 12.31
C ASN A 144 -1.52 -8.58 11.87
N ALA A 145 -1.61 -9.02 10.61
CA ALA A 145 -2.73 -9.78 10.08
C ALA A 145 -3.02 -11.01 10.93
N MET A 146 -2.01 -11.83 11.24
CA MET A 146 -2.18 -12.99 12.11
C MET A 146 -2.67 -12.61 13.51
N LYS A 147 -2.12 -11.53 14.09
CA LYS A 147 -2.47 -11.09 15.44
C LYS A 147 -3.89 -10.51 15.51
N ASP A 148 -4.20 -9.59 14.60
CA ASP A 148 -5.48 -8.89 14.53
C ASP A 148 -6.59 -9.88 14.12
N ASN A 149 -6.27 -10.91 13.32
CA ASN A 149 -7.17 -12.01 12.99
C ASN A 149 -7.67 -12.73 14.25
N PHE A 150 -6.81 -13.03 15.24
CA PHE A 150 -7.25 -13.63 16.49
C PHE A 150 -8.22 -12.71 17.25
N ASP A 151 -7.89 -11.44 17.38
CA ASP A 151 -8.73 -10.48 18.08
C ASP A 151 -10.09 -10.33 17.40
N HIS A 152 -10.13 -10.24 16.06
CA HIS A 152 -11.36 -10.21 15.29
C HIS A 152 -12.17 -11.51 15.44
N TYR A 153 -11.53 -12.66 15.30
CA TYR A 153 -12.15 -13.98 15.43
C TYR A 153 -12.88 -14.14 16.76
N PHE A 154 -12.22 -13.81 17.87
CA PHE A 154 -12.79 -13.91 19.21
C PHE A 154 -13.89 -12.88 19.51
N ASN A 155 -13.90 -11.75 18.80
CA ASN A 155 -14.94 -10.74 18.95
C ASN A 155 -16.22 -11.10 18.18
N ILE A 156 -16.10 -11.90 17.11
CA ILE A 156 -17.22 -12.33 16.27
C ILE A 156 -17.88 -13.58 16.87
N ASP A 157 -17.08 -14.56 17.33
CA ASP A 157 -17.53 -15.79 18.00
C ASP A 157 -18.19 -15.47 19.36
N THR A 158 -19.51 -15.31 19.35
CA THR A 158 -20.27 -14.80 20.50
C THR A 158 -21.44 -15.67 20.88
N ASN A 159 -22.11 -16.33 19.93
CA ASN A 159 -23.32 -17.10 20.23
C ASN A 159 -23.64 -18.18 19.18
N PRO A 160 -23.34 -19.46 19.44
CA PRO A 160 -22.64 -19.99 20.61
C PRO A 160 -21.14 -19.75 20.52
N LYS A 161 -20.49 -19.39 21.65
CA LYS A 161 -19.03 -19.29 21.71
C LYS A 161 -18.37 -20.67 21.62
N ASN A 162 -18.26 -21.19 20.41
CA ASN A 162 -17.85 -22.57 20.11
C ASN A 162 -16.45 -22.64 19.49
N GLY A 163 -15.79 -21.50 19.27
CA GLY A 163 -14.50 -21.44 18.61
C GLY A 163 -14.57 -21.71 17.11
N LEU A 164 -15.73 -21.47 16.49
CA LEU A 164 -15.99 -21.51 15.05
C LEU A 164 -16.84 -20.28 14.69
N VAL A 165 -16.40 -19.48 13.72
CA VAL A 165 -17.18 -18.31 13.29
C VAL A 165 -18.19 -18.76 12.26
N SER A 166 -19.48 -18.56 12.55
CA SER A 166 -20.56 -18.82 11.60
C SER A 166 -20.83 -17.64 10.67
N TRP A 167 -21.42 -17.91 9.50
CA TRP A 167 -21.82 -16.87 8.55
C TRP A 167 -22.77 -15.84 9.17
N GLU A 168 -23.66 -16.28 10.07
CA GLU A 168 -24.60 -15.41 10.76
C GLU A 168 -23.91 -14.43 11.71
N GLU A 169 -22.95 -14.92 12.49
CA GLU A 169 -22.17 -14.09 13.42
C GLU A 169 -21.35 -13.04 12.67
N TYR A 170 -20.69 -13.44 11.56
CA TYR A 170 -19.92 -12.52 10.74
C TYR A 170 -20.82 -11.43 10.13
N LEU A 171 -21.97 -11.80 9.55
CA LEU A 171 -22.88 -10.82 8.97
C LEU A 171 -23.43 -9.84 10.00
N ASN A 172 -23.76 -10.32 11.20
CA ASN A 172 -24.19 -9.45 12.29
C ASN A 172 -23.10 -8.45 12.68
N PHE A 173 -21.85 -8.90 12.78
CA PHE A 173 -20.70 -8.01 13.01
C PHE A 173 -20.51 -7.00 11.87
N PHE A 174 -20.63 -7.44 10.61
CA PHE A 174 -20.52 -6.59 9.42
C PHE A 174 -21.58 -5.49 9.41
N PHE A 175 -22.85 -5.83 9.68
CA PHE A 175 -23.94 -4.86 9.74
C PHE A 175 -23.78 -3.87 10.90
N GLN A 176 -23.36 -4.32 12.08
CA GLN A 176 -23.06 -3.43 13.21
C GLN A 176 -21.95 -2.43 12.85
N THR A 177 -20.88 -2.90 12.23
CA THR A 177 -19.75 -2.07 11.79
C THR A 177 -20.18 -1.02 10.76
N LYS A 178 -21.09 -1.37 9.85
CA LYS A 178 -21.67 -0.45 8.86
C LYS A 178 -22.86 0.38 9.39
N SER A 179 -23.20 0.25 10.67
CA SER A 179 -24.37 0.90 11.31
C SER A 179 -25.71 0.60 10.59
N ILE A 180 -25.86 -0.61 10.08
CA ILE A 180 -27.07 -1.12 9.45
C ILE A 180 -27.80 -1.99 10.48
N SER A 181 -29.07 -1.67 10.76
CA SER A 181 -29.89 -2.41 11.72
C SER A 181 -31.09 -3.06 11.05
N GLY A 182 -31.41 -4.30 11.42
CA GLY A 182 -32.65 -4.98 11.02
C GLY A 182 -32.56 -5.85 9.76
N VAL A 183 -31.35 -6.23 9.34
CA VAL A 183 -31.12 -7.25 8.31
C VAL A 183 -30.44 -8.44 8.98
N THR A 184 -30.99 -9.63 8.80
CA THR A 184 -30.44 -10.88 9.34
C THR A 184 -29.74 -11.71 8.24
N ALA A 185 -29.01 -12.75 8.63
CA ALA A 185 -28.40 -13.67 7.66
C ALA A 185 -29.46 -14.39 6.80
N ASP A 186 -30.58 -14.77 7.40
CA ASP A 186 -31.72 -15.37 6.68
C ASP A 186 -32.34 -14.40 5.66
N ASP A 187 -32.36 -13.10 5.98
CA ASP A 187 -32.85 -12.07 5.06
C ASP A 187 -31.95 -11.94 3.82
N VAL A 188 -30.63 -12.05 4.01
CA VAL A 188 -29.63 -12.04 2.93
C VAL A 188 -29.80 -13.29 2.06
N ASN A 189 -29.86 -14.47 2.68
CA ASN A 189 -29.94 -15.75 1.98
C ASN A 189 -31.25 -15.88 1.19
N ASN A 190 -32.38 -15.54 1.81
CA ASN A 190 -33.70 -15.63 1.19
C ASN A 190 -34.06 -14.40 0.34
N ARG A 191 -33.15 -13.42 0.24
CA ARG A 191 -33.33 -12.15 -0.48
C ARG A 191 -34.65 -11.46 -0.11
N THR A 192 -34.93 -11.38 1.19
CA THR A 192 -36.21 -10.86 1.71
C THR A 192 -36.33 -9.35 1.47
N PRO A 193 -37.54 -8.75 1.64
CA PRO A 193 -37.73 -7.31 1.44
C PRO A 193 -36.77 -6.40 2.23
N PRO A 194 -36.39 -6.69 3.50
CA PRO A 194 -35.33 -5.97 4.21
C PRO A 194 -33.98 -5.95 3.47
N PHE A 195 -33.54 -7.08 2.91
CA PHE A 195 -32.33 -7.14 2.09
C PHE A 195 -32.51 -6.41 0.75
N MET A 196 -33.68 -6.54 0.12
CA MET A 196 -33.99 -5.80 -1.11
C MET A 196 -34.04 -4.28 -0.91
N ALA A 197 -34.30 -3.80 0.30
CA ALA A 197 -34.27 -2.38 0.63
C ALA A 197 -32.84 -1.79 0.71
N LEU A 198 -31.81 -2.63 0.80
CA LEU A 198 -30.41 -2.18 0.79
C LEU A 198 -30.01 -1.56 -0.55
N SER A 199 -29.04 -0.63 -0.50
CA SER A 199 -28.45 -0.03 -1.69
C SER A 199 -27.79 -1.09 -2.58
N LYS A 200 -27.67 -0.80 -3.89
CA LYS A 200 -27.01 -1.69 -4.85
C LYS A 200 -25.57 -1.99 -4.43
N ASP A 201 -24.84 -0.99 -3.97
CA ASP A 201 -23.44 -1.12 -3.57
C ASP A 201 -23.29 -2.04 -2.35
N MET A 202 -24.22 -1.96 -1.39
CA MET A 202 -24.23 -2.83 -0.22
C MET A 202 -24.50 -4.29 -0.59
N LYS A 203 -25.44 -4.54 -1.52
CA LYS A 203 -25.71 -5.89 -2.02
C LYS A 203 -24.50 -6.48 -2.75
N VAL A 204 -23.79 -5.67 -3.53
CA VAL A 204 -22.55 -6.08 -4.19
C VAL A 204 -21.47 -6.38 -3.15
N ALA A 205 -21.33 -5.56 -2.11
CA ALA A 205 -20.38 -5.80 -1.03
C ALA A 205 -20.66 -7.14 -0.31
N ILE A 206 -21.91 -7.39 0.07
CA ILE A 206 -22.31 -8.64 0.72
C ILE A 206 -22.06 -9.84 -0.19
N ALA A 207 -22.40 -9.74 -1.49
CA ALA A 207 -22.14 -10.81 -2.44
C ALA A 207 -20.64 -11.11 -2.63
N ARG A 208 -19.78 -10.08 -2.58
CA ARG A 208 -18.31 -10.26 -2.61
C ARG A 208 -17.82 -10.97 -1.36
N VAL A 209 -18.25 -10.50 -0.18
CA VAL A 209 -17.93 -11.13 1.10
C VAL A 209 -18.38 -12.60 1.11
N GLN A 210 -19.59 -12.89 0.63
CA GLN A 210 -20.10 -14.25 0.55
C GLN A 210 -19.28 -15.14 -0.39
N ALA A 211 -18.82 -14.60 -1.52
CA ALA A 211 -17.93 -15.33 -2.43
C ALA A 211 -16.58 -15.64 -1.78
N SER A 212 -15.96 -14.65 -1.12
CA SER A 212 -14.71 -14.85 -0.38
C SER A 212 -14.87 -15.85 0.76
N TRP A 213 -16.00 -15.82 1.48
CA TRP A 213 -16.30 -16.81 2.52
C TRP A 213 -16.32 -18.22 1.95
N SER A 214 -17.05 -18.43 0.84
CA SER A 214 -17.14 -19.74 0.20
C SER A 214 -15.80 -20.24 -0.35
N GLU A 215 -14.88 -19.34 -0.70
CA GLU A 215 -13.53 -19.72 -1.15
C GLU A 215 -12.64 -20.14 0.02
N ALA A 216 -12.76 -19.47 1.16
CA ALA A 216 -11.99 -19.78 2.36
C ALA A 216 -12.51 -21.02 3.12
N ALA A 217 -13.82 -21.25 3.09
CA ALA A 217 -14.52 -22.34 3.78
C ALA A 217 -14.24 -23.70 3.12
N SER A 218 -13.04 -24.23 3.32
CA SER A 218 -12.60 -25.48 2.71
C SER A 218 -13.18 -26.73 3.38
N ASN A 219 -13.38 -26.69 4.70
CA ASN A 219 -13.85 -27.82 5.48
C ASN A 219 -15.38 -27.85 5.63
N ASP A 220 -15.97 -26.73 6.03
CA ASP A 220 -17.41 -26.60 6.24
C ASP A 220 -17.90 -25.24 5.69
N PRO A 221 -18.85 -25.20 4.74
CA PRO A 221 -19.35 -23.94 4.19
C PRO A 221 -20.05 -23.05 5.23
N GLU A 222 -20.53 -23.60 6.34
CA GLU A 222 -21.29 -22.85 7.36
C GLU A 222 -20.37 -22.19 8.40
N PHE A 223 -19.13 -22.67 8.56
CA PHE A 223 -18.23 -22.26 9.63
C PHE A 223 -16.80 -22.04 9.14
N LEU A 224 -16.13 -21.02 9.67
CA LEU A 224 -14.70 -20.82 9.47
C LEU A 224 -13.90 -21.15 10.74
N THR A 225 -12.89 -21.99 10.58
CA THR A 225 -11.82 -22.15 11.56
C THR A 225 -10.92 -20.90 11.61
N VAL A 226 -10.05 -20.78 12.61
CA VAL A 226 -9.14 -19.62 12.73
C VAL A 226 -8.26 -19.45 11.50
N ASP A 227 -7.75 -20.55 10.94
CA ASP A 227 -6.87 -20.53 9.77
C ASP A 227 -7.62 -20.20 8.49
N GLU A 228 -8.86 -20.67 8.34
CA GLU A 228 -9.72 -20.31 7.21
C GLU A 228 -10.22 -18.86 7.31
N PHE A 229 -10.48 -18.38 8.53
CA PHE A 229 -10.80 -16.97 8.76
C PHE A 229 -9.62 -16.04 8.41
N LEU A 230 -8.38 -16.48 8.67
CA LEU A 230 -7.20 -15.77 8.19
C LEU A 230 -7.15 -15.73 6.65
N ALA A 231 -7.47 -16.84 5.98
CA ALA A 231 -7.53 -16.88 4.52
C ALA A 231 -8.64 -16.01 3.94
N PHE A 232 -9.71 -15.81 4.70
CA PHE A 232 -10.84 -14.98 4.32
C PHE A 232 -10.53 -13.47 4.44
N GLU A 233 -9.93 -13.01 5.54
CA GLU A 233 -9.58 -11.58 5.72
C GLU A 233 -8.23 -11.22 5.05
N HIS A 234 -7.28 -12.15 5.05
CA HIS A 234 -5.91 -11.97 4.56
C HIS A 234 -5.51 -13.13 3.63
N PRO A 235 -6.09 -13.22 2.41
CA PRO A 235 -5.79 -14.29 1.46
C PRO A 235 -4.29 -14.34 1.09
N GLU A 236 -3.59 -13.21 1.12
CA GLU A 236 -2.15 -13.11 0.89
C GLU A 236 -1.30 -13.77 1.99
N ALA A 237 -1.83 -13.82 3.22
CA ALA A 237 -1.16 -14.39 4.37
C ALA A 237 -1.46 -15.88 4.55
N SER A 238 -2.42 -16.41 3.78
CA SER A 238 -2.85 -17.80 3.86
C SER A 238 -1.83 -18.77 3.26
N PRO A 239 -1.27 -19.71 4.05
CA PRO A 239 -0.45 -20.79 3.51
C PRO A 239 -1.21 -21.64 2.49
N THR A 240 -2.52 -21.84 2.69
CA THR A 240 -3.37 -22.64 1.81
C THR A 240 -3.45 -22.04 0.41
N LYS A 241 -3.54 -20.72 0.29
CA LYS A 241 -3.58 -20.04 -1.01
C LYS A 241 -2.24 -20.15 -1.74
N ILE A 242 -1.14 -19.99 -1.01
CA ILE A 242 0.21 -20.17 -1.57
C ILE A 242 0.38 -21.61 -2.09
N ILE A 243 -0.05 -22.61 -1.31
CA ILE A 243 0.02 -24.02 -1.72
C ILE A 243 -0.86 -24.26 -2.96
N ALA A 244 -2.09 -23.76 -2.97
CA ALA A 244 -2.98 -23.90 -4.13
C ALA A 244 -2.35 -23.33 -5.41
N ASN A 245 -1.78 -22.13 -5.35
CA ASN A 245 -1.09 -21.52 -6.50
C ASN A 245 0.13 -22.36 -6.97
N VAL A 246 0.85 -22.99 -6.05
CA VAL A 246 1.97 -23.89 -6.39
C VAL A 246 1.47 -25.15 -7.07
N GLU A 247 0.40 -25.78 -6.56
CA GLU A 247 -0.18 -26.97 -7.19
C GLU A 247 -0.79 -26.66 -8.56
N ASP A 248 -1.36 -25.47 -8.76
CA ASP A 248 -1.87 -25.02 -10.06
C ASP A 248 -0.73 -24.89 -11.08
N LEU A 249 0.42 -24.34 -10.67
CA LEU A 249 1.61 -24.30 -11.52
C LEU A 249 2.16 -25.70 -11.82
N LEU A 250 2.28 -26.56 -10.81
CA LEU A 250 2.74 -27.94 -11.02
C LEU A 250 1.80 -28.64 -12.00
N THR A 251 0.49 -28.62 -11.78
CA THR A 251 -0.51 -29.25 -12.67
C THR A 251 -0.43 -28.70 -14.11
N THR A 252 -0.04 -27.44 -14.27
CA THR A 252 0.12 -26.84 -15.60
C THR A 252 1.39 -27.30 -16.29
N PHE A 253 2.52 -27.34 -15.57
CA PHE A 253 3.84 -27.48 -16.16
C PHE A 253 4.45 -28.89 -16.06
N ASP A 254 4.18 -29.61 -14.96
CA ASP A 254 4.64 -30.97 -14.69
C ASP A 254 3.85 -31.96 -15.55
N LEU A 255 4.47 -32.44 -16.64
CA LEU A 255 3.81 -33.31 -17.62
C LEU A 255 3.96 -34.79 -17.26
N ASP A 256 5.03 -35.15 -16.56
CA ASP A 256 5.31 -36.52 -16.17
C ASP A 256 4.83 -36.89 -14.75
N GLY A 257 4.43 -35.88 -13.95
CA GLY A 257 3.86 -36.01 -12.62
C GLY A 257 4.89 -36.30 -11.54
N ASP A 258 6.17 -35.99 -11.76
CA ASP A 258 7.25 -36.26 -10.80
C ASP A 258 7.34 -35.21 -9.66
N GLY A 259 6.52 -34.16 -9.73
CA GLY A 259 6.44 -33.08 -8.75
C GLY A 259 7.51 -32.00 -8.91
N LYS A 260 8.20 -32.00 -10.05
CA LYS A 260 9.19 -31.00 -10.45
C LYS A 260 8.83 -30.46 -11.83
N ILE A 261 9.45 -29.34 -12.18
CA ILE A 261 9.31 -28.75 -13.51
C ILE A 261 10.70 -28.66 -14.12
N THR A 262 10.96 -29.49 -15.12
CA THR A 262 12.21 -29.46 -15.88
C THR A 262 12.23 -28.30 -16.87
N ASP A 263 13.43 -27.97 -17.37
CA ASP A 263 13.60 -26.95 -18.41
C ASP A 263 12.77 -27.20 -19.67
N GLU A 264 12.65 -28.47 -20.04
CA GLU A 264 11.98 -28.93 -21.26
C GLU A 264 10.46 -28.84 -21.11
N GLU A 265 9.95 -29.24 -19.96
CA GLU A 265 8.54 -29.10 -19.58
C GLU A 265 8.14 -27.62 -19.50
N PHE A 266 8.96 -26.79 -18.86
CA PHE A 266 8.70 -25.37 -18.79
C PHE A 266 8.58 -24.74 -20.19
N GLU A 267 9.54 -24.97 -21.09
CA GLU A 267 9.54 -24.32 -22.42
C GLU A 267 8.46 -24.90 -23.36
N SER A 268 8.11 -26.17 -23.20
CA SER A 268 7.08 -26.82 -24.01
C SER A 268 5.66 -26.37 -23.61
N THR A 269 5.40 -26.29 -22.31
CA THR A 269 4.09 -25.90 -21.77
C THR A 269 3.91 -24.38 -21.77
N TYR A 270 4.95 -23.59 -21.51
CA TYR A 270 4.85 -22.12 -21.45
C TYR A 270 4.28 -21.49 -22.73
N LYS A 271 4.48 -22.11 -23.90
CA LYS A 271 3.91 -21.65 -25.18
C LYS A 271 2.40 -21.88 -25.30
N HIS A 272 1.86 -22.82 -24.54
CA HIS A 272 0.47 -23.25 -24.57
C HIS A 272 -0.29 -22.85 -23.29
N ALA A 273 0.43 -22.45 -22.24
CA ALA A 273 -0.15 -22.05 -20.97
C ALA A 273 -0.75 -20.64 -21.07
N GLU A 274 -2.07 -20.56 -21.20
CA GLU A 274 -2.80 -19.30 -21.15
C GLU A 274 -2.90 -18.79 -19.71
N GLY A 275 -2.62 -17.51 -19.49
CA GLY A 275 -2.74 -16.88 -18.17
C GLY A 275 -1.53 -17.04 -17.24
N VAL A 276 -0.46 -17.72 -17.69
CA VAL A 276 0.80 -17.76 -16.93
C VAL A 276 1.52 -16.41 -17.03
N ASP A 277 1.89 -15.88 -15.86
CA ASP A 277 2.64 -14.63 -15.80
C ASP A 277 4.03 -14.81 -16.47
N PRO A 278 4.36 -13.98 -17.49
CA PRO A 278 5.66 -14.08 -18.14
C PRO A 278 6.85 -13.87 -17.21
N ILE A 279 6.62 -13.35 -16.00
CA ILE A 279 7.62 -13.21 -14.95
C ILE A 279 8.27 -14.55 -14.58
N TYR A 280 7.54 -15.67 -14.62
CA TYR A 280 8.10 -16.98 -14.25
C TYR A 280 9.22 -17.40 -15.20
N LYS A 281 9.15 -17.01 -16.47
CA LYS A 281 10.21 -17.28 -17.45
C LYS A 281 11.45 -16.43 -17.18
N HIS A 282 11.26 -15.16 -16.82
CA HIS A 282 12.37 -14.27 -16.50
C HIS A 282 13.07 -14.67 -15.20
N ASP A 283 12.28 -15.08 -14.20
CA ASP A 283 12.77 -15.37 -12.86
C ASP A 283 13.08 -16.83 -12.61
N LYS A 284 13.09 -17.65 -13.66
CA LYS A 284 13.44 -19.06 -13.61
C LYS A 284 14.74 -19.33 -12.83
N HIS A 285 15.79 -18.56 -13.12
CA HIS A 285 17.08 -18.66 -12.42
C HIS A 285 17.04 -18.23 -10.95
N VAL A 286 15.98 -17.55 -10.52
CA VAL A 286 15.77 -17.18 -9.12
C VAL A 286 14.87 -18.18 -8.41
N ILE A 287 13.97 -18.83 -9.15
CA ILE A 287 13.14 -19.93 -8.66
C ILE A 287 14.03 -21.16 -8.42
N ASP A 288 14.84 -21.55 -9.41
CA ASP A 288 15.86 -22.60 -9.30
C ASP A 288 17.03 -22.11 -8.44
N ALA A 289 16.92 -22.33 -7.13
CA ALA A 289 17.84 -21.77 -6.14
C ALA A 289 19.10 -22.62 -5.97
N ASP A 290 19.00 -23.92 -6.24
CA ASP A 290 20.14 -24.84 -6.20
C ASP A 290 20.87 -24.96 -7.57
N GLY A 291 20.27 -24.46 -8.64
CA GLY A 291 20.84 -24.39 -9.97
C GLY A 291 20.92 -25.76 -10.66
N ASN A 292 20.05 -26.69 -10.28
CA ASN A 292 20.07 -28.05 -10.80
C ASN A 292 19.31 -28.20 -12.14
N GLY A 293 18.60 -27.14 -12.60
CA GLY A 293 17.81 -27.15 -13.84
C GLY A 293 16.42 -27.79 -13.71
N GLU A 294 15.97 -28.09 -12.49
CA GLU A 294 14.68 -28.66 -12.13
C GLU A 294 14.06 -27.81 -11.02
N ILE A 295 12.90 -27.20 -11.29
CA ILE A 295 12.19 -26.43 -10.27
C ILE A 295 11.41 -27.39 -9.38
N SER A 296 11.80 -27.49 -8.12
CA SER A 296 11.08 -28.30 -7.13
C SER A 296 9.88 -27.57 -6.51
N ARG A 297 8.94 -28.34 -5.95
CA ARG A 297 7.83 -27.79 -5.15
C ARG A 297 8.29 -26.84 -4.05
N ILE A 298 9.37 -27.18 -3.34
CA ILE A 298 9.88 -26.35 -2.23
C ILE A 298 10.41 -25.02 -2.74
N GLU A 299 11.04 -25.01 -3.91
CA GLU A 299 11.52 -23.79 -4.57
C GLU A 299 10.38 -22.91 -5.04
N LEU A 300 9.33 -23.48 -5.64
CA LEU A 300 8.11 -22.74 -5.97
C LEU A 300 7.46 -22.14 -4.72
N MET A 301 7.33 -22.90 -3.64
CA MET A 301 6.76 -22.38 -2.39
C MET A 301 7.57 -21.21 -1.82
N ARG A 302 8.91 -21.30 -1.85
CA ARG A 302 9.79 -20.20 -1.40
C ARG A 302 9.72 -18.99 -2.31
N TYR A 303 9.62 -19.22 -3.61
CA TYR A 303 9.44 -18.17 -4.58
C TYR A 303 8.11 -17.46 -4.36
N MET A 304 7.01 -18.21 -4.21
CA MET A 304 5.65 -17.67 -4.04
C MET A 304 5.39 -16.98 -2.71
N ASP A 305 6.25 -17.17 -1.70
CA ASP A 305 6.12 -16.48 -0.42
C ASP A 305 6.27 -14.96 -0.63
N PRO A 306 5.23 -14.14 -0.35
CA PRO A 306 5.30 -12.69 -0.53
C PRO A 306 6.38 -12.02 0.32
N ARG A 307 6.85 -12.69 1.39
CA ARG A 307 7.94 -12.25 2.26
C ARG A 307 9.32 -12.53 1.67
N SER A 308 9.41 -13.14 0.49
CA SER A 308 10.67 -13.35 -0.21
C SER A 308 11.34 -12.03 -0.55
N LEU A 309 12.63 -11.90 -0.20
CA LEU A 309 13.44 -10.72 -0.51
C LEU A 309 13.51 -10.44 -2.02
N HIS A 310 13.37 -11.46 -2.85
CA HIS A 310 13.39 -11.31 -4.30
C HIS A 310 12.26 -10.42 -4.81
N HIS A 311 11.04 -10.63 -4.31
CA HIS A 311 9.88 -9.81 -4.67
C HIS A 311 10.06 -8.37 -4.22
N SER A 312 10.48 -8.16 -2.97
CA SER A 312 10.73 -6.80 -2.46
C SER A 312 11.83 -6.08 -3.25
N ARG A 313 12.83 -6.81 -3.74
CA ARG A 313 13.91 -6.26 -4.57
C ARG A 313 13.41 -5.86 -5.95
N ARG A 314 12.54 -6.66 -6.55
CA ARG A 314 11.90 -6.32 -7.82
C ARG A 314 11.03 -5.08 -7.67
N ASP A 315 10.18 -5.04 -6.65
CA ASP A 315 9.33 -3.88 -6.34
C ASP A 315 10.18 -2.62 -6.14
N ALA A 316 11.31 -2.73 -5.44
CA ALA A 316 12.25 -1.62 -5.24
C ALA A 316 12.86 -1.13 -6.56
N LYS A 317 13.30 -2.05 -7.43
CA LYS A 317 13.85 -1.70 -8.76
C LYS A 317 12.81 -1.04 -9.65
N GLU A 318 11.60 -1.57 -9.69
CA GLU A 318 10.49 -0.98 -10.44
C GLU A 318 10.16 0.42 -9.94
N LEU A 319 10.10 0.60 -8.62
CA LEU A 319 9.87 1.90 -8.00
C LEU A 319 10.98 2.91 -8.35
N ILE A 320 12.25 2.49 -8.30
CA ILE A 320 13.38 3.33 -8.74
C ILE A 320 13.22 3.69 -10.21
N ASN A 321 13.00 2.71 -11.09
CA ASN A 321 12.86 2.93 -12.53
C ASN A 321 11.72 3.90 -12.88
N LEU A 322 10.66 3.94 -12.06
CA LEU A 322 9.50 4.80 -12.26
C LEU A 322 9.69 6.21 -11.68
N ALA A 323 10.38 6.35 -10.55
CA ALA A 323 10.48 7.60 -9.81
C ALA A 323 11.81 8.35 -9.98
N ASP A 324 12.91 7.67 -10.33
CA ASP A 324 14.24 8.25 -10.50
C ASP A 324 14.30 9.11 -11.76
N LYS A 325 14.30 10.43 -11.58
CA LYS A 325 14.25 11.40 -12.69
C LYS A 325 15.63 11.84 -13.12
N ASP A 326 16.56 11.93 -12.17
CA ASP A 326 17.92 12.34 -12.45
C ASP A 326 18.84 11.17 -12.85
N LYS A 327 18.31 9.94 -12.80
CA LYS A 327 18.95 8.67 -13.18
C LYS A 327 20.19 8.38 -12.34
N ASN A 328 20.17 8.77 -11.07
CA ASN A 328 21.27 8.53 -10.15
C ASN A 328 21.21 7.14 -9.48
N GLY A 329 20.16 6.35 -9.75
CA GLY A 329 19.93 5.02 -9.20
C GLY A 329 19.41 5.02 -7.75
N ARG A 330 18.95 6.17 -7.25
CA ARG A 330 18.46 6.39 -5.89
C ARG A 330 17.26 7.32 -5.93
N LEU A 331 16.41 7.25 -4.91
CA LEU A 331 15.21 8.08 -4.82
C LEU A 331 15.36 9.15 -3.75
N SER A 332 15.19 10.40 -4.16
CA SER A 332 15.00 11.51 -3.23
C SER A 332 13.54 11.65 -2.81
N LEU A 333 13.29 12.28 -1.65
CA LEU A 333 11.93 12.58 -1.20
C LEU A 333 11.16 13.44 -2.22
N LEU A 334 11.85 14.34 -2.94
CA LEU A 334 11.23 15.18 -3.97
C LEU A 334 10.75 14.35 -5.16
N GLU A 335 11.50 13.33 -5.57
CA GLU A 335 11.12 12.42 -6.65
C GLU A 335 9.92 11.55 -6.27
N LEU A 336 9.90 11.02 -5.04
CA LEU A 336 8.74 10.28 -4.53
C LEU A 336 7.48 11.14 -4.47
N VAL A 337 7.60 12.40 -4.01
CA VAL A 337 6.46 13.32 -4.00
C VAL A 337 6.03 13.67 -5.42
N HIS A 338 6.96 13.83 -6.35
CA HIS A 338 6.61 14.15 -7.73
C HIS A 338 5.89 12.98 -8.43
N CYS A 339 6.29 11.75 -8.15
CA CYS A 339 5.67 10.52 -8.67
C CYS A 339 4.67 9.90 -7.69
N ALA A 340 4.07 10.71 -6.79
CA ALA A 340 3.18 10.21 -5.73
C ALA A 340 1.99 9.40 -6.27
N ASN A 341 1.49 9.73 -7.46
CA ASN A 341 0.42 8.99 -8.12
C ASN A 341 0.74 7.50 -8.34
N THR A 342 1.98 7.18 -8.71
CA THR A 342 2.45 5.81 -8.92
C THR A 342 2.93 5.19 -7.62
N VAL A 343 3.62 5.96 -6.78
CA VAL A 343 4.15 5.48 -5.50
C VAL A 343 3.03 5.07 -4.54
N VAL A 344 1.86 5.73 -4.57
CA VAL A 344 0.70 5.35 -3.74
C VAL A 344 0.20 3.94 -4.06
N LYS A 345 0.37 3.48 -5.31
CA LYS A 345 0.01 2.12 -5.76
C LYS A 345 1.11 1.09 -5.53
N SER A 346 2.17 1.47 -4.82
CA SER A 346 3.29 0.57 -4.53
C SER A 346 3.24 0.13 -3.07
N LYS A 347 3.77 -1.07 -2.81
CA LYS A 347 3.92 -1.63 -1.45
C LYS A 347 4.78 -0.76 -0.53
N PHE A 348 5.53 0.19 -1.09
CA PHE A 348 6.28 1.19 -0.32
C PHE A 348 5.36 2.19 0.41
N TYR A 349 4.21 2.56 -0.17
CA TYR A 349 3.29 3.53 0.45
C TYR A 349 2.35 2.87 1.45
N ASP A 350 1.72 1.79 1.01
CA ASP A 350 0.74 1.02 1.78
C ASP A 350 0.79 -0.45 1.35
N VAL A 351 1.04 -1.35 2.28
CA VAL A 351 1.10 -2.79 1.98
C VAL A 351 -0.32 -3.33 1.92
N ASP A 352 -1.13 -3.01 2.91
CA ASP A 352 -2.50 -3.49 3.10
C ASP A 352 -3.34 -3.21 1.85
N MET A 353 -3.38 -1.96 1.38
CA MET A 353 -4.12 -1.59 0.17
C MET A 353 -3.65 -2.32 -1.09
N ASN A 354 -2.36 -2.58 -1.23
CA ASN A 354 -1.82 -3.17 -2.46
C ASN A 354 -1.79 -4.71 -2.46
N LEU A 355 -1.99 -5.35 -1.29
CA LEU A 355 -2.14 -6.81 -1.21
C LEU A 355 -3.61 -7.24 -1.21
N HIS A 356 -4.54 -6.37 -0.76
CA HIS A 356 -5.98 -6.66 -0.73
C HIS A 356 -6.73 -6.24 -2.00
N GLU A 357 -6.12 -5.50 -2.93
CA GLU A 357 -6.70 -5.16 -4.24
C GLU A 357 -6.41 -6.26 -5.28
N HIS A 358 -7.34 -7.22 -5.42
CA HIS A 358 -7.37 -8.19 -6.53
C HIS A 358 -8.74 -8.29 -7.20
#